data_AF-A0A954KU72-F1
#
_entry.id   AF-A0A954KU72-F1
#
_cell.length_a   1.000
_cell.length_b   1.000
_cell.length_c   1.000
_cell.angle_alpha   90.00
_cell.angle_beta   90.00
_cell.angle_gamma   90.00
#
_symmetry.space_group_name_H-M   'P 1'
#
loop_
_entity.id
_entity.type
_entity.pdbx_description
1 polymer ?
#
loop_
_entity_poly.entity_id
_entity_poly.type
_entity_poly.pdbx_seq_one_letter_code
_entity_poly.pdbx_strand_id
1 'polypeptide(L)'
;TIQTDVYAMNRDNKLPDIGVVAQRYTLDMMGASQQLQLRTWTPQLNRFSVEVPFNWEADTWYTMKFEASTSADGRAVLKGKVWKRGEEEPADWTITGEDELGNVQGSPGLFGNAKDAEIFYDNLTVKSNE
;
A
#
# COMPACT_ATOMS: atom_id res chain seq x y z
N THR A 1 -10.20 -3.38 5.94
CA THR A 1 -9.45 -2.18 5.56
C THR A 1 -8.41 -1.85 6.60
N ILE A 2 -7.19 -1.54 6.16
CA ILE A 2 -6.12 -0.96 6.97
C ILE A 2 -5.87 0.47 6.48
N GLN A 3 -5.71 1.41 7.41
CA GLN A 3 -5.39 2.80 7.12
C GLN A 3 -4.35 3.31 8.10
N THR A 4 -3.36 4.05 7.62
CA THR A 4 -2.29 4.61 8.44
C THR A 4 -1.73 5.87 7.79
N ASP A 5 -1.18 6.77 8.59
CA ASP A 5 -0.29 7.81 8.09
C ASP A 5 1.13 7.25 7.98
N VAL A 6 1.85 7.68 6.95
CA VAL A 6 3.19 7.24 6.61
C VAL A 6 4.09 8.43 6.29
N TYR A 7 5.37 8.32 6.64
CA TYR A 7 6.39 9.33 6.36
C TYR A 7 7.72 8.65 6.11
N ALA A 8 8.53 9.22 5.21
CA ALA A 8 9.90 8.79 4.98
C ALA A 8 10.85 9.99 5.04
N MET A 9 11.97 9.83 5.73
CA MET A 9 13.03 10.84 5.73
C MET A 9 13.75 10.89 4.38
N ASN A 10 14.23 12.07 3.99
CA ASN A 10 15.22 12.16 2.93
C ASN A 10 16.60 11.73 3.46
N ARG A 11 17.21 10.70 2.86
CA ARG A 11 18.63 10.39 3.04
C ARG A 11 19.30 10.22 1.69
N ASP A 12 20.29 11.06 1.40
CA ASP A 12 21.07 11.05 0.15
C ASP A 12 20.21 11.10 -1.13
N ASN A 13 19.10 11.85 -1.10
CA ASN A 13 18.10 11.93 -2.20
C ASN A 13 17.51 10.58 -2.60
N LYS A 14 17.42 9.64 -1.65
CA LYS A 14 16.75 8.35 -1.84
C LYS A 14 15.52 8.26 -0.95
N LEU A 15 14.47 7.67 -1.52
CA LEU A 15 13.26 7.30 -0.81
C LEU A 15 13.21 5.78 -0.57
N PRO A 16 12.77 5.33 0.61
CA PRO A 16 12.57 3.91 0.92
C PRO A 16 11.26 3.41 0.30
N ASP A 17 10.95 2.11 0.44
CA ASP A 17 9.61 1.61 0.16
C ASP A 17 8.83 1.43 1.46
N ILE A 18 7.56 1.83 1.46
CA ILE A 18 6.72 1.91 2.65
C ILE A 18 5.30 1.48 2.30
N GLY A 19 4.65 0.72 3.16
CA GLY A 19 3.39 0.12 2.77
C GLY A 19 2.62 -0.56 3.89
N VAL A 20 1.46 -1.08 3.52
CA VAL A 20 0.57 -1.83 4.41
C VAL A 20 0.21 -3.16 3.80
N VAL A 21 -0.10 -4.11 4.67
CA VAL A 21 -0.52 -5.45 4.31
C VAL A 21 -1.97 -5.66 4.72
N ALA A 22 -2.77 -6.22 3.81
CA ALA A 22 -4.10 -6.74 4.12
C ALA A 22 -4.32 -8.03 3.33
N GLN A 23 -4.82 -9.07 4.01
CA GLN A 23 -5.15 -10.36 3.38
C GLN A 23 -3.98 -10.99 2.59
N ARG A 24 -2.73 -10.82 3.09
CA ARG A 24 -1.47 -11.27 2.43
C ARG A 24 -1.14 -10.56 1.11
N TYR A 25 -1.81 -9.45 0.81
CA TYR A 25 -1.41 -8.52 -0.22
C TYR A 25 -0.72 -7.32 0.41
N THR A 26 0.25 -6.75 -0.30
CA THR A 26 0.94 -5.52 0.08
C THR A 26 0.49 -4.41 -0.86
N LEU A 27 0.04 -3.29 -0.30
CA LEU A 27 0.07 -1.98 -0.97
C LEU A 27 1.40 -1.33 -0.62
N ASP A 28 2.25 -1.18 -1.62
CA ASP A 28 3.59 -0.63 -1.50
C ASP A 28 3.70 0.72 -2.20
N MET A 29 4.16 1.74 -1.48
CA MET A 29 4.53 3.04 -2.02
C MET A 29 6.05 3.06 -2.20
N MET A 30 6.48 2.88 -3.45
CA MET A 30 7.88 2.63 -3.79
C MET A 30 8.63 3.94 -4.00
N GLY A 31 9.70 4.13 -3.23
CA GLY A 31 10.49 5.36 -3.23
C GLY A 31 11.35 5.52 -4.47
N ALA A 32 12.13 4.49 -4.80
CA ALA A 32 13.07 4.54 -5.91
C ALA A 32 12.37 4.55 -7.28
N SER A 33 11.29 3.77 -7.43
CA SER A 33 10.55 3.64 -8.69
C SER A 33 9.45 4.70 -8.86
N GLN A 34 9.10 5.45 -7.81
CA GLN A 34 8.00 6.44 -7.81
C GLN A 34 6.68 5.84 -8.35
N GLN A 35 6.22 4.78 -7.68
CA GLN A 35 4.99 4.07 -8.05
C GLN A 35 4.26 3.51 -6.83
N LEU A 36 2.96 3.29 -6.97
CA LEU A 36 2.22 2.38 -6.09
C LEU A 36 2.22 0.99 -6.72
N GLN A 37 2.37 -0.04 -5.89
CA GLN A 37 2.28 -1.43 -6.32
C GLN A 37 1.38 -2.23 -5.37
N LEU A 38 0.42 -2.95 -5.94
CA LEU A 38 -0.26 -4.06 -5.27
C LEU A 38 0.45 -5.35 -5.64
N ARG A 39 0.77 -6.20 -4.66
CA ARG A 39 1.39 -7.51 -4.92
C ARG A 39 1.06 -8.53 -3.83
N THR A 40 1.21 -9.81 -4.14
CA THR A 40 1.09 -10.89 -3.13
C THR A 40 2.42 -11.45 -2.65
N TRP A 41 3.44 -11.54 -3.51
CA TRP A 41 4.73 -12.12 -3.16
C TRP A 41 5.88 -11.37 -3.84
N THR A 42 6.72 -10.69 -3.04
CA THR A 42 7.80 -9.81 -3.53
C THR A 42 8.76 -10.47 -4.53
N PRO A 43 9.24 -11.72 -4.34
CA PRO A 43 10.13 -12.39 -5.29
C PRO A 43 9.44 -12.89 -6.57
N GLN A 44 8.10 -12.92 -6.63
CA GLN A 44 7.36 -13.51 -7.74
C GLN A 44 6.21 -12.62 -8.20
N LEU A 45 6.55 -11.46 -8.74
CA LEU A 45 5.60 -10.46 -9.24
C LEU A 45 4.67 -11.01 -10.35
N ASN A 46 5.10 -12.03 -11.08
CA ASN A 46 4.29 -12.72 -12.09
C ASN A 46 3.08 -13.47 -11.50
N ARG A 47 3.07 -13.77 -10.19
CA ARG A 47 1.92 -14.42 -9.54
C ARG A 47 0.72 -13.47 -9.46
N PHE A 48 0.96 -12.25 -9.01
CA PHE A 48 0.00 -11.15 -9.01
C PHE A 48 0.74 -9.86 -8.66
N SER A 49 0.70 -8.90 -9.57
CA SER A 49 1.09 -7.52 -9.30
C SER A 49 0.34 -6.56 -10.21
N VAL A 50 0.02 -5.38 -9.69
CA VAL A 50 -0.48 -4.22 -10.45
C VAL A 50 0.30 -3.01 -9.97
N GLU A 51 0.65 -2.12 -10.87
CA GLU A 51 1.40 -0.91 -10.55
C GLU A 51 0.87 0.31 -11.31
N VAL A 52 0.93 1.47 -10.67
CA VAL A 52 0.61 2.77 -11.28
C VAL A 52 1.68 3.79 -10.90
N PRO A 53 2.04 4.72 -11.79
CA PRO A 53 2.92 5.83 -11.45
C PRO A 53 2.37 6.63 -10.27
N PHE A 54 3.22 6.96 -9.30
CA PHE A 54 2.85 7.74 -8.14
C PHE A 54 4.08 8.47 -7.61
N ASN A 55 4.15 9.77 -7.88
CA ASN A 55 5.23 10.60 -7.42
C ASN A 55 4.97 11.04 -5.97
N TRP A 56 5.92 10.78 -5.09
CA TRP A 56 5.82 11.18 -3.69
C TRP A 56 7.13 11.76 -3.18
N GLU A 57 6.97 12.64 -2.20
CA GLU A 57 8.04 13.48 -1.67
C GLU A 57 8.54 12.91 -0.35
N ALA A 58 9.85 12.99 -0.15
CA ALA A 58 10.43 12.79 1.17
C ALA A 58 9.98 13.91 2.11
N ASP A 59 10.14 13.66 3.41
CA ASP A 59 9.82 14.61 4.47
C ASP A 59 8.38 15.12 4.45
N THR A 60 7.47 14.29 3.92
CA THR A 60 6.05 14.59 3.75
C THR A 60 5.22 13.45 4.32
N TRP A 61 4.21 13.80 5.11
CA TRP A 61 3.23 12.83 5.61
C TRP A 61 2.18 12.52 4.54
N TYR A 62 1.91 11.25 4.34
CA TYR A 62 0.83 10.75 3.49
C TYR A 62 -0.12 9.89 4.31
N THR A 63 -1.41 9.90 3.99
CA THR A 63 -2.37 8.90 4.48
C THR A 63 -2.50 7.81 3.43
N MET A 64 -2.38 6.56 3.86
CA MET A 64 -2.52 5.36 3.02
C MET A 64 -3.72 4.55 3.49
N LYS A 65 -4.57 4.14 2.56
CA LYS A 65 -5.75 3.29 2.81
C LYS A 65 -5.75 2.11 1.86
N PHE A 66 -5.86 0.91 2.43
CA PHE A 66 -5.88 -0.33 1.68
C PHE A 66 -7.06 -1.22 2.09
N GLU A 67 -7.89 -1.55 1.11
CA GLU A 67 -9.01 -2.47 1.22
C GLU A 67 -8.69 -3.74 0.44
N ALA A 68 -8.75 -4.88 1.13
CA ALA A 68 -8.74 -6.20 0.52
C ALA A 68 -10.06 -6.89 0.88
N SER A 69 -10.75 -7.39 -0.12
CA SER A 69 -12.04 -8.07 0.02
C SER A 69 -12.05 -9.36 -0.79
N THR A 70 -12.90 -10.30 -0.39
CA THR A 70 -13.11 -11.55 -1.14
C THR A 70 -14.50 -11.53 -1.74
N SER A 71 -14.54 -11.71 -3.06
CA SER A 71 -15.79 -11.89 -3.81
C SER A 71 -16.38 -13.28 -3.58
N ALA A 72 -17.66 -13.46 -3.91
CA ALA A 72 -18.38 -14.71 -3.65
C ALA A 72 -17.81 -15.93 -4.39
N ASP A 73 -17.12 -15.71 -5.52
CA ASP A 73 -16.45 -16.76 -6.31
C ASP A 73 -14.99 -17.00 -5.89
N GLY A 74 -14.53 -16.37 -4.81
CA GLY A 74 -13.22 -16.61 -4.20
C GLY A 74 -12.09 -15.72 -4.72
N ARG A 75 -12.38 -14.78 -5.63
CA ARG A 75 -11.37 -13.81 -6.11
C ARG A 75 -11.12 -12.73 -5.05
N ALA A 76 -9.88 -12.23 -4.98
CA ALA A 76 -9.56 -11.09 -4.13
C ALA A 76 -9.69 -9.78 -4.92
N VAL A 77 -10.41 -8.81 -4.36
CA VAL A 77 -10.55 -7.46 -4.91
C VAL A 77 -9.83 -6.49 -4.00
N LEU A 78 -8.84 -5.80 -4.57
CA LEU A 78 -7.89 -4.95 -3.87
C LEU A 78 -8.05 -3.50 -4.32
N LYS A 79 -8.08 -2.58 -3.37
CA LYS A 79 -8.19 -1.14 -3.65
C LYS A 79 -7.28 -0.36 -2.72
N GLY A 80 -6.39 0.43 -3.31
CA GLY A 80 -5.42 1.25 -2.60
C GLY A 80 -5.55 2.71 -3.00
N LYS A 81 -5.39 3.61 -2.04
CA LYS A 81 -5.22 5.04 -2.31
C LYS A 81 -4.30 5.69 -1.29
N VAL A 82 -3.58 6.70 -1.76
CA VAL A 82 -2.59 7.45 -1.00
C VAL A 82 -2.71 8.93 -1.33
N TRP A 83 -2.71 9.79 -0.32
CA TRP A 83 -2.83 11.25 -0.48
C TRP A 83 -2.05 11.97 0.62
N LYS A 84 -1.70 13.26 0.44
CA LYS A 84 -0.94 14.00 1.46
C LYS A 84 -1.81 14.16 2.71
N ARG A 85 -1.21 13.97 3.89
CA ARG A 85 -1.92 14.07 5.17
C ARG A 85 -2.46 15.49 5.35
N GLY A 86 -3.75 15.60 5.65
CA GLY A 86 -4.47 16.87 5.80
C GLY A 86 -5.22 17.33 4.55
N GLU A 87 -4.99 16.69 3.40
CA GLU A 87 -5.87 16.83 2.23
C GLU A 87 -7.10 15.93 2.36
N GLU A 88 -8.14 16.24 1.60
CA GLU A 88 -9.37 15.44 1.55
C GLU A 88 -9.09 14.04 0.97
N GLU A 89 -9.73 13.02 1.56
CA GLU A 89 -9.65 11.64 1.04
C GLU A 89 -10.16 11.60 -0.41
N PRO A 90 -9.36 11.16 -1.39
CA PRO A 90 -9.80 11.07 -2.78
C PRO A 90 -11.04 10.17 -2.91
N ALA A 91 -11.99 10.61 -3.73
CA ALA A 91 -13.18 9.83 -4.04
C ALA A 91 -12.83 8.54 -4.79
N ASP A 92 -11.91 8.65 -5.77
CA ASP A 92 -11.44 7.54 -6.57
C ASP A 92 -10.30 6.77 -5.91
N TRP A 93 -10.21 5.48 -6.20
CA TRP A 93 -9.08 4.64 -5.79
C TRP A 93 -7.90 4.85 -6.75
N THR A 94 -6.72 5.17 -6.20
CA THR A 94 -5.51 5.40 -7.00
C THR A 94 -5.05 4.14 -7.73
N ILE A 95 -5.17 2.98 -7.08
CA ILE A 95 -4.82 1.68 -7.65
C ILE A 95 -5.86 0.63 -7.27
N THR A 96 -6.23 -0.23 -8.22
CA THR A 96 -7.11 -1.37 -7.99
C THR A 96 -6.51 -2.62 -8.64
N GLY A 97 -6.86 -3.79 -8.13
CA GLY A 97 -6.43 -5.06 -8.71
C GLY A 97 -7.35 -6.21 -8.32
N GLU A 98 -7.44 -7.20 -9.18
CA GLU A 98 -8.22 -8.41 -8.97
C GLU A 98 -7.33 -9.64 -9.14
N ASP A 99 -7.27 -10.49 -8.11
CA ASP A 99 -6.54 -11.75 -8.15
C ASP A 99 -7.52 -12.91 -8.23
N GLU A 100 -7.52 -13.61 -9.36
CA GLU A 100 -8.37 -14.78 -9.61
C GLU A 100 -8.10 -15.92 -8.62
N LEU A 101 -6.86 -16.03 -8.13
CA LEU A 101 -6.43 -17.04 -7.15
C LEU A 101 -6.32 -16.41 -5.75
N GLY A 102 -7.37 -15.69 -5.36
CA GLY A 102 -7.40 -14.81 -4.20
C GLY A 102 -6.91 -15.44 -2.89
N ASN A 103 -6.06 -14.71 -2.15
CA ASN A 103 -5.89 -15.00 -0.74
C ASN A 103 -7.18 -14.60 -0.01
N VAL A 104 -7.86 -15.57 0.61
CA VAL A 104 -9.14 -15.33 1.30
C VAL A 104 -8.99 -15.04 2.79
N GLN A 105 -7.77 -15.10 3.33
CA GLN A 105 -7.48 -14.82 4.74
C GLN A 105 -6.07 -14.27 4.92
N GLY A 106 -5.88 -13.46 5.96
CA GLY A 106 -4.55 -12.98 6.34
C GLY A 106 -4.63 -11.82 7.32
N SER A 107 -3.65 -11.74 8.21
CA SER A 107 -3.54 -10.64 9.16
C SER A 107 -3.19 -9.32 8.44
N PRO A 108 -3.71 -8.18 8.92
CA PRO A 108 -3.19 -6.88 8.54
C PRO A 108 -1.75 -6.71 9.06
N GLY A 109 -0.97 -5.85 8.43
CA GLY A 109 0.41 -5.60 8.84
C GLY A 109 1.01 -4.35 8.21
N LEU A 110 2.24 -4.03 8.63
CA LEU A 110 3.05 -2.95 8.05
C LEU A 110 4.15 -3.56 7.19
N PHE A 111 4.52 -2.89 6.11
CA PHE A 111 5.60 -3.27 5.21
C PHE A 111 6.64 -2.16 5.13
N GLY A 112 7.93 -2.49 5.17
CA GLY A 112 8.97 -1.47 5.06
C GLY A 112 10.27 -2.00 4.50
N ASN A 113 10.76 -1.35 3.45
CA ASN A 113 12.12 -1.50 2.95
C ASN A 113 12.92 -0.24 3.29
N ALA A 114 13.32 -0.13 4.56
CA ALA A 114 13.99 1.04 5.11
C ALA A 114 15.53 0.99 4.98
N LYS A 115 16.05 0.34 3.92
CA LYS A 115 17.50 0.24 3.71
C LYS A 115 18.11 1.60 3.38
N ASP A 116 17.43 2.40 2.56
CA ASP A 116 17.93 3.66 2.04
C ASP A 116 17.55 4.88 2.89
N ALA A 117 16.43 4.86 3.63
CA ALA A 117 16.06 5.90 4.59
C ALA A 117 15.09 5.38 5.66
N GLU A 118 14.93 6.12 6.75
CA GLU A 118 14.00 5.79 7.84
C GLU A 118 12.54 6.03 7.44
N ILE A 119 11.66 5.19 7.96
CA ILE A 119 10.20 5.22 7.73
C ILE A 119 9.45 5.31 9.06
N PHE A 120 8.32 5.99 9.04
CA PHE A 120 7.48 6.24 10.20
C PHE A 120 6.03 5.91 9.87
N TYR A 121 5.34 5.39 10.88
CA TYR A 121 3.92 5.08 10.85
C TYR A 121 3.22 5.79 12.00
N ASP A 122 2.05 6.33 11.74
CA ASP A 122 1.20 6.99 12.74
C ASP A 122 -0.29 6.71 12.45
N ASN A 123 -1.16 6.86 13.45
CA ASN A 123 -2.62 6.74 13.32
C ASN A 123 -3.12 5.44 12.65
N LEU A 124 -2.44 4.32 12.90
CA LEU A 124 -2.82 3.02 12.36
C LEU A 124 -4.21 2.60 12.85
N THR A 125 -5.10 2.27 11.92
CA THR A 125 -6.41 1.68 12.18
C THR A 125 -6.66 0.47 11.31
N VAL A 126 -7.36 -0.51 11.86
CA VAL A 126 -7.86 -1.68 11.13
C VAL A 126 -9.34 -1.83 11.44
N LYS A 127 -10.15 -1.91 10.38
CA LYS A 127 -11.61 -2.09 10.47
C LYS A 127 -12.06 -3.14 9.47
N SER A 128 -13.20 -3.78 9.74
CA SER A 128 -13.89 -4.55 8.70
C SER A 128 -14.20 -3.65 7.50
N ASN A 129 -14.26 -4.22 6.31
CA ASN A 129 -14.73 -3.47 5.14
C ASN A 129 -16.20 -3.12 5.34
N GLU A 130 -16.62 -1.97 4.80
CA GLU A 130 -18.02 -1.53 4.79
C GLU A 130 -18.76 -2.09 3.58
#